data_AF-A0A183HRZ4-F1
#
_entry.id   AF-A0A183HRZ4-F1
#
_cell.length_a   1.000
_cell.length_b   1.000
_cell.length_c   1.000
_cell.angle_alpha   90.00
_cell.angle_beta   90.00
_cell.angle_gamma   90.00
#
_symmetry.space_group_name_H-M   'P 1'
#
loop_
_entity.id
_entity.type
_entity.pdbx_description
1 polymer ?
#
loop_
_entity_poly.entity_id
_entity_poly.type
_entity_poly.pdbx_seq_one_letter_code
_entity_poly.pdbx_strand_id
1 'polypeptide(L)'
;MKWAINRIKYLSGATNTGAALKFVLERGFQDARGGEIPKVAVVVTDGQSQDSVAEEAQRLRDAHVMLYAIGVTNLVNVHQLHQIAGNPSRVLTVESFDELSRNLADSLTWDMCKTEFSTFVVCF
;
A
#
# COMPACT_ATOMS: atom_id res chain seq x y z
N MET A 1 -9.22 4.90 -15.05
CA MET A 1 -8.46 4.11 -14.05
C MET A 1 -8.82 2.63 -14.04
N LYS A 2 -10.11 2.23 -14.02
CA LYS A 2 -10.53 0.81 -14.00
C LYS A 2 -9.86 -0.11 -15.03
N TRP A 3 -9.67 0.35 -16.27
CA TRP A 3 -9.06 -0.45 -17.34
C TRP A 3 -7.57 -0.77 -17.11
N ALA A 4 -6.84 0.10 -16.42
CA ALA A 4 -5.42 -0.09 -16.13
C ALA A 4 -5.23 -1.11 -15.01
N ILE A 5 -6.09 -1.05 -13.99
CA ILE A 5 -6.11 -2.00 -12.86
C ILE A 5 -6.38 -3.43 -13.37
N ASN A 6 -7.39 -3.61 -14.24
CA ASN A 6 -7.74 -4.91 -14.79
C ASN A 6 -6.65 -5.52 -15.71
N ARG A 7 -5.62 -4.75 -16.08
CA ARG A 7 -4.50 -5.18 -16.93
C ARG A 7 -3.23 -5.47 -16.14
N ILE A 8 -3.22 -5.22 -14.82
CA ILE A 8 -2.11 -5.62 -13.95
C ILE A 8 -2.04 -7.14 -13.99
N LYS A 9 -0.91 -7.68 -14.47
CA LYS A 9 -0.66 -9.11 -14.46
C LYS A 9 -0.07 -9.48 -13.12
N TYR A 10 -0.53 -10.60 -12.57
CA TYR A 10 0.13 -11.23 -11.44
C TYR A 10 1.57 -11.56 -11.82
N LEU A 11 2.51 -11.07 -11.02
CA LEU A 11 3.93 -11.35 -11.16
C LEU A 11 4.25 -12.48 -10.18
N SER A 12 4.47 -13.69 -10.69
CA SER A 12 4.87 -14.82 -9.85
C SER A 12 6.26 -14.57 -9.25
N GLY A 13 6.47 -14.92 -7.99
CA GLY A 13 7.78 -14.80 -7.34
C GLY A 13 7.67 -14.71 -5.83
N ALA A 14 8.77 -14.33 -5.19
CA ALA A 14 8.80 -14.02 -3.77
C ALA A 14 8.16 -12.66 -3.49
N THR A 15 7.60 -12.51 -2.29
CA THR A 15 7.07 -11.23 -1.79
C THR A 15 8.25 -10.33 -1.39
N ASN A 16 8.63 -9.39 -2.25
CA ASN A 16 9.71 -8.42 -2.00
C ASN A 16 9.12 -7.02 -1.80
N THR A 17 8.43 -6.83 -0.68
CA THR A 17 7.72 -5.59 -0.35
C THR A 17 8.68 -4.44 -0.12
N GLY A 18 9.89 -4.67 0.39
CA GLY A 18 10.91 -3.62 0.53
C GLY A 18 11.32 -3.03 -0.81
N ALA A 19 11.67 -3.88 -1.78
CA ALA A 19 12.01 -3.47 -3.15
C ALA A 19 10.86 -2.71 -3.83
N ALA A 20 9.63 -3.11 -3.54
CA ALA A 20 8.45 -2.42 -4.04
C ALA A 20 8.26 -1.02 -3.45
N LEU A 21 8.44 -0.86 -2.14
CA LEU A 21 8.38 0.44 -1.48
C LEU A 21 9.44 1.38 -2.05
N LYS A 22 10.63 0.85 -2.33
CA LYS A 22 11.68 1.60 -3.04
C LYS A 22 11.23 2.02 -4.43
N PHE A 23 10.59 1.14 -5.20
CA PHE A 23 10.05 1.48 -6.52
C PHE A 23 9.00 2.60 -6.44
N VAL A 24 8.11 2.57 -5.45
CA VAL A 24 7.11 3.62 -5.21
C VAL A 24 7.79 4.95 -4.88
N LEU A 25 8.80 4.93 -4.02
CA LEU A 25 9.56 6.13 -3.64
C LEU A 25 10.24 6.76 -4.87
N GLU A 26 10.85 5.93 -5.72
CA GLU A 26 11.60 6.40 -6.88
C GLU A 26 10.69 6.83 -8.03
N ARG A 27 9.59 6.11 -8.28
CA ARG A 27 8.79 6.25 -9.50
C ARG A 27 7.29 6.48 -9.29
N GLY A 28 6.73 6.03 -8.17
CA GLY A 28 5.28 6.01 -7.95
C GLY A 28 4.62 7.38 -7.93
N PHE A 29 5.35 8.43 -7.55
CA PHE A 29 4.85 9.80 -7.45
C PHE A 29 5.54 10.80 -8.38
N GLN A 30 6.26 10.34 -9.41
CA GLN A 30 6.96 11.21 -10.36
C GLN A 30 5.99 12.10 -11.16
N ASP A 31 4.83 11.55 -11.54
CA ASP A 31 3.78 12.26 -12.28
C ASP A 31 2.70 12.84 -11.36
N ALA A 32 2.89 12.77 -10.03
CA ALA A 32 1.95 13.38 -9.10
C ALA A 32 1.91 14.89 -9.36
N ARG A 33 0.70 15.47 -9.43
CA ARG A 33 0.52 16.92 -9.57
C ARG A 33 1.36 17.63 -8.49
N GLY A 34 2.19 18.59 -8.90
CA GLY A 34 2.96 19.41 -7.97
C GLY A 34 2.06 20.20 -7.03
N GLY A 35 2.56 20.50 -5.82
CA GLY A 35 1.83 21.19 -4.75
C GLY A 35 1.75 20.35 -3.47
N GLU A 36 1.04 20.87 -2.46
CA GLU A 36 0.81 20.19 -1.16
C GLU A 36 -0.28 19.11 -1.23
N ILE A 37 -0.42 18.44 -2.38
CA ILE A 37 -1.37 17.34 -2.55
C ILE A 37 -0.84 16.15 -1.74
N PRO A 38 -1.55 15.66 -0.72
CA PRO A 38 -1.03 14.59 0.10
C PRO A 38 -0.92 13.29 -0.72
N LYS A 39 0.15 12.54 -0.47
CA LYS A 39 0.48 11.31 -1.18
C LYS A 39 0.05 10.12 -0.34
N VAL A 40 -0.61 9.16 -0.96
CA VAL A 40 -1.07 7.93 -0.31
C VAL A 40 -0.52 6.73 -1.06
N ALA A 41 0.06 5.78 -0.33
CA ALA A 41 0.42 4.48 -0.86
C ALA A 41 -0.32 3.38 -0.09
N VAL A 42 -1.04 2.54 -0.83
CA VAL A 42 -1.81 1.41 -0.29
C VAL A 42 -1.06 0.13 -0.65
N VAL A 43 -0.57 -0.59 0.35
CA VAL A 43 0.15 -1.86 0.20
C VAL A 43 -0.81 -3.00 0.50
N VAL A 44 -1.00 -3.89 -0.46
CA VAL A 44 -1.78 -5.13 -0.32
C VAL A 44 -0.81 -6.30 -0.50
N THR A 45 -0.74 -7.19 0.49
CA THR A 45 0.16 -8.37 0.48
C THR A 45 -0.55 -9.57 1.07
N ASP A 46 -0.36 -10.74 0.48
CA ASP A 46 -0.91 -12.02 0.97
C ASP A 46 0.07 -12.83 1.84
N GLY A 47 1.34 -12.41 1.90
CA GLY A 47 2.40 -13.13 2.60
C GLY A 47 3.43 -12.24 3.30
N GLN A 48 4.39 -12.91 3.94
CA GLN A 48 5.55 -12.29 4.58
C GLN A 48 6.59 -11.86 3.54
N SER A 49 7.08 -10.63 3.66
CA SER A 49 8.19 -10.13 2.85
C SER A 49 9.48 -10.89 3.12
N GLN A 50 10.20 -11.24 2.06
CA GLN A 50 11.51 -11.90 2.11
C GLN A 50 12.69 -10.92 2.20
N ASP A 51 12.40 -9.62 2.10
CA ASP A 51 13.33 -8.50 2.27
C ASP A 51 12.91 -7.57 3.43
N SER A 52 13.80 -6.64 3.78
CA SER A 52 13.51 -5.65 4.83
C SER A 52 12.55 -4.58 4.31
N VAL A 53 11.44 -4.38 5.02
CA VAL A 53 10.44 -3.36 4.69
C VAL A 53 10.64 -2.04 5.45
N ALA A 54 11.33 -2.08 6.58
CA ALA A 54 11.33 -1.00 7.56
C ALA A 54 12.01 0.28 7.04
N GLU A 55 13.16 0.13 6.38
CA GLU A 55 13.95 1.26 5.87
C GLU A 55 13.20 2.02 4.78
N GLU A 56 12.72 1.30 3.75
CA GLU A 56 12.03 1.92 2.62
C GLU A 56 10.66 2.48 3.02
N ALA A 57 9.96 1.83 3.96
CA ALA A 57 8.75 2.36 4.53
C ALA A 57 9.01 3.67 5.31
N GLN A 58 10.12 3.75 6.06
CA GLN A 58 10.50 4.98 6.76
C GLN A 58 10.78 6.11 5.78
N ARG A 59 11.54 5.84 4.72
CA ARG A 59 11.85 6.84 3.68
C ARG A 59 10.60 7.40 2.99
N LEU A 60 9.59 6.56 2.74
CA LEU A 60 8.29 7.01 2.22
C LEU A 60 7.55 7.91 3.21
N ARG A 61 7.53 7.57 4.50
CA ARG A 61 6.92 8.41 5.54
C ARG A 61 7.63 9.75 5.70
N ASP A 62 8.96 9.76 5.66
CA ASP A 62 9.78 10.97 5.69
C ASP A 62 9.52 11.85 4.45
N ALA A 63 9.18 11.23 3.32
CA ALA A 63 8.71 11.90 2.11
C ALA A 63 7.22 12.33 2.16
N HIS A 64 6.61 12.33 3.34
CA HIS A 64 5.20 12.69 3.60
C HIS A 64 4.19 11.83 2.82
N VAL A 65 4.54 10.57 2.55
CA VAL A 65 3.61 9.58 1.98
C VAL A 65 2.89 8.86 3.12
N MET A 66 1.56 8.89 3.09
CA MET A 66 0.72 8.11 3.99
C MET A 66 0.62 6.67 3.53
N LEU A 67 1.08 5.74 4.37
CA LEU A 67 1.08 4.31 4.08
C LEU A 67 -0.08 3.59 4.78
N TYR A 68 -0.86 2.85 3.98
CA TYR A 68 -1.83 1.86 4.44
C TYR A 68 -1.29 0.47 4.12
N ALA A 69 -1.41 -0.47 5.07
CA ALA A 69 -0.95 -1.84 4.89
C ALA A 69 -2.12 -2.81 5.09
N ILE A 70 -2.46 -3.56 4.04
CA ILE A 70 -3.54 -4.52 4.00
C ILE A 70 -2.92 -5.90 3.84
N GLY A 71 -3.02 -6.71 4.89
CA GLY A 71 -2.68 -8.12 4.86
C GLY A 71 -3.89 -8.94 4.45
N VAL A 72 -3.72 -9.82 3.47
CA VAL A 72 -4.75 -10.78 3.05
C VAL A 72 -4.31 -12.16 3.49
N THR A 73 -5.21 -12.95 4.08
CA THR A 73 -4.94 -14.26 4.70
C THR A 73 -4.19 -14.20 6.04
N ASN A 74 -4.06 -15.36 6.68
CA ASN A 74 -3.33 -15.55 7.93
C ASN A 74 -1.82 -15.78 7.74
N LEU A 75 -1.30 -15.71 6.50
CA LEU A 75 0.13 -15.92 6.19
C LEU A 75 0.96 -14.62 6.31
N VAL A 76 0.30 -13.50 6.56
CA VAL A 76 0.95 -12.18 6.67
C VAL A 76 1.63 -11.99 8.02
N ASN A 77 2.73 -11.24 8.00
CA ASN A 77 3.42 -10.84 9.22
C ASN A 77 2.93 -9.46 9.68
N VAL A 78 2.10 -9.43 10.73
CA VAL A 78 1.52 -8.20 11.29
C VAL A 78 2.59 -7.19 11.73
N HIS A 79 3.75 -7.66 12.21
CA HIS A 79 4.86 -6.77 12.54
C HIS A 79 5.39 -6.04 11.30
N GLN A 80 5.54 -6.74 10.17
CA GLN A 80 5.92 -6.09 8.91
C GLN A 80 4.86 -5.10 8.43
N LEU A 81 3.56 -5.42 8.58
CA LEU A 81 2.48 -4.48 8.24
C LEU A 81 2.56 -3.19 9.08
N HIS A 82 2.87 -3.30 10.37
CA HIS A 82 3.11 -2.14 11.22
C HIS A 82 4.35 -1.34 10.82
N GLN A 83 5.45 -2.02 10.45
CA GLN A 83 6.64 -1.36 9.94
C GLN A 83 6.37 -0.60 8.64
N ILE A 84 5.49 -1.12 7.78
CA ILE A 84 5.04 -0.46 6.55
C ILE A 84 4.19 0.77 6.88
N ALA A 85 3.09 0.59 7.61
CA ALA A 85 2.12 1.66 7.85
C ALA A 85 2.66 2.77 8.77
N GLY A 86 3.50 2.43 9.75
CA GLY A 86 4.01 3.35 10.78
C GLY A 86 2.94 3.85 11.78
N ASN A 87 1.66 3.59 11.53
CA ASN A 87 0.55 3.81 12.45
C ASN A 87 -0.33 2.56 12.46
N PRO A 88 -0.57 1.92 13.62
CA PRO A 88 -1.47 0.77 13.74
C PRO A 88 -2.88 0.99 13.19
N SER A 89 -3.40 2.23 13.22
CA SER A 89 -4.75 2.53 12.70
C SER A 89 -4.86 2.43 11.17
N ARG A 90 -3.74 2.30 10.46
CA ARG A 90 -3.67 2.13 9.00
C ARG A 90 -3.27 0.70 8.59
N VAL A 91 -3.31 -0.24 9.53
CA VAL A 91 -3.11 -1.66 9.27
C VAL A 91 -4.46 -2.37 9.27
N LEU A 92 -4.73 -3.13 8.23
CA LEU A 92 -5.92 -3.94 8.09
C LEU A 92 -5.52 -5.36 7.71
N THR A 93 -6.19 -6.35 8.29
CA THR A 93 -6.02 -7.76 7.95
C THR A 93 -7.37 -8.36 7.65
N VAL A 94 -7.47 -9.09 6.55
CA VAL A 94 -8.68 -9.81 6.13
C VAL A 94 -8.35 -11.27 5.91
N GLU A 95 -9.31 -12.17 6.09
CA GLU A 95 -9.05 -13.61 5.98
C GLU A 95 -9.06 -14.07 4.51
N SER A 96 -9.74 -13.32 3.63
CA SER A 96 -9.87 -13.63 2.21
C SER A 96 -9.90 -12.38 1.33
N PHE A 97 -9.57 -12.54 0.04
CA PHE A 97 -9.70 -11.45 -0.95
C PHE A 97 -11.15 -11.00 -1.14
N ASP A 98 -12.13 -11.87 -0.88
CA ASP A 98 -13.55 -11.56 -1.01
C ASP A 98 -14.01 -10.52 0.05
N GLU A 99 -13.36 -10.49 1.21
CA GLU A 99 -13.64 -9.53 2.29
C GLU A 99 -13.12 -8.11 2.01
N LEU A 100 -12.22 -7.94 1.04
CA LEU A 100 -11.74 -6.62 0.61
C LEU A 100 -12.85 -5.77 -0.05
N SER A 101 -13.96 -6.38 -0.44
CA SER A 101 -14.85 -5.87 -1.49
C SER A 101 -15.83 -4.77 -1.10
N ARG A 102 -16.07 -4.46 0.20
CA ARG A 102 -17.03 -3.40 0.58
C ARG A 102 -16.57 -2.51 1.73
N ASN A 103 -16.30 -3.08 2.91
CA ASN A 103 -16.04 -2.26 4.10
C ASN A 103 -14.69 -1.50 4.05
N LEU A 104 -13.67 -2.13 3.48
CA LEU A 104 -12.34 -1.53 3.32
C LEU A 104 -12.34 -0.43 2.26
N ALA A 105 -12.98 -0.70 1.12
CA ALA A 105 -13.11 0.26 0.04
C ALA A 105 -13.87 1.50 0.51
N ASP A 106 -14.94 1.35 1.28
CA ASP A 106 -15.75 2.47 1.76
C ASP A 106 -15.02 3.33 2.81
N SER A 107 -14.32 2.72 3.77
CA SER A 107 -13.50 3.46 4.75
C SER A 107 -12.33 4.20 4.09
N LEU A 108 -11.59 3.55 3.20
CA LEU A 108 -10.50 4.18 2.45
C LEU A 108 -11.04 5.30 1.55
N THR A 109 -12.14 5.04 0.84
CA THR A 109 -12.79 6.05 -0.02
C THR A 109 -13.30 7.23 0.79
N TRP A 110 -13.86 7.02 1.98
CA TRP A 110 -14.35 8.12 2.83
C TRP A 110 -13.24 9.04 3.33
N ASP A 111 -12.10 8.48 3.73
CA ASP A 111 -10.92 9.25 4.10
C ASP A 111 -10.33 9.96 2.88
N MET A 112 -10.31 9.28 1.73
CA MET A 112 -9.75 9.80 0.48
C MET A 112 -10.64 10.80 -0.25
N CYS A 113 -11.95 10.82 -0.02
CA CYS A 113 -12.88 11.74 -0.69
C CYS A 113 -12.93 13.13 -0.05
N LYS A 114 -12.28 13.36 1.10
CA LYS A 114 -12.29 14.66 1.79
C LYS A 114 -11.19 15.62 1.33
N THR A 115 -10.18 15.11 0.60
CA THR A 115 -9.02 15.89 0.12
C THR A 115 -8.60 15.36 -1.23
N GLU A 116 -8.06 16.19 -2.12
CA GLU A 116 -7.40 15.68 -3.34
C GLU A 116 -6.12 14.92 -2.93
N PHE A 117 -6.05 13.62 -3.21
CA PHE A 117 -4.86 12.80 -2.93
C PHE A 117 -4.23 12.28 -4.22
N SER A 118 -2.91 12.13 -4.23
CA SER A 118 -2.21 11.30 -5.22
C SER A 118 -2.05 9.89 -4.65
N THR A 119 -2.71 8.91 -5.25
CA THR A 119 -2.73 7.52 -4.74
C THR A 119 -1.93 6.58 -5.62
N PHE A 120 -1.10 5.76 -4.98
CA PHE A 120 -0.42 4.62 -5.59
C PHE A 120 -0.82 3.32 -4.89
N VAL A 121 -1.19 2.29 -5.66
CA VAL A 121 -1.54 0.98 -5.10
C VAL A 121 -0.45 -0.02 -5.44
N VAL A 122 0.00 -0.74 -4.42
CA VAL A 122 1.05 -1.74 -4.48
C VAL A 122 0.41 -3.09 -4.12
N CYS A 123 0.43 -4.05 -5.05
CA CYS A 123 -0.11 -5.39 -4.82
C CYS A 123 0.97 -6.45 -5.10
N PHE A 124 1.14 -7.38 -4.17
CA PHE A 124 1.98 -8.58 -4.32
C PHE A 124 1.21 -9.82 -3.91
#